data_AF-A0A3C1K3A6-F1
#
_entry.id   AF-A0A3C1K3A6-F1
#
_cell.length_a   1.000
_cell.length_b   1.000
_cell.length_c   1.000
_cell.angle_alpha   90.00
_cell.angle_beta   90.00
_cell.angle_gamma   90.00
#
_symmetry.space_group_name_H-M   'P 1'
#
loop_
_entity.id
_entity.type
_entity.pdbx_description
1 polymer ?
#
loop_
_entity_poly.entity_id
_entity_poly.type
_entity_poly.pdbx_seq_one_letter_code
_entity_poly.pdbx_strand_id
1 'polypeptide(L)'
;MIYKNSYFVKELRQAYIENRISIKRKLILGIIVAFISIFIHFITLSLKESVFSDIFPHLMQNSYFSALYSYIAIFCFLNIVYFVVKYEYITFSEIRNNRWYLLVKMGYNPQNLIYKKIAAMLLTLIFMYTTGFSIIIITIFFLKYTFVYNYLSALYLIGLLDLTVTCIIGATISLFSTRLNLTRLIFIVVSAFLYVLKILTGYSEVISNPELLLFNGTLTAFDVSNSWYYVIVGFIVLSCLIICFCRAKEIAKYYSFANDNINNLPIGTKLARLDERTKRFFLINKKNINYKKVKIIDISIIFILIAIFIVSVLSNIFAIIISTSKSDKMFTVNDVIPYIITDTVSNVVDENDIAFFKKSDASMSIENGNLILYENNDEINVGHIKSTDMNSVTVDVNTIEKSSVIGVCYKRNRWFGVLILFTTTVAGRFLFIFIPAMILFLYKPLKKIMSRIIRSV
;
A
#
# COMPACT_ATOMS: atom_id res chain seq x y z
N MET A 1 21.44 8.69 -41.06
CA MET A 1 20.82 7.36 -40.88
C MET A 1 21.07 6.83 -39.45
N ILE A 2 20.41 7.44 -38.44
CA ILE A 2 20.73 7.29 -36.99
C ILE A 2 19.72 6.39 -36.23
N TYR A 3 18.80 5.73 -36.94
CA TYR A 3 17.76 4.87 -36.35
C TYR A 3 18.01 3.35 -36.50
N LYS A 4 19.27 2.92 -36.68
CA LYS A 4 19.64 1.50 -36.70
C LYS A 4 19.83 0.86 -35.32
N ASN A 5 19.69 1.61 -34.23
CA ASN A 5 19.43 0.98 -32.93
C ASN A 5 17.99 0.47 -32.92
N SER A 6 17.81 -0.83 -32.71
CA SER A 6 16.48 -1.45 -32.73
C SER A 6 15.55 -0.71 -31.75
N TYR A 7 14.38 -0.28 -32.23
CA TYR A 7 13.35 0.41 -31.44
C TYR A 7 13.10 -0.27 -30.08
N PHE A 8 13.18 -1.61 -30.07
CA PHE A 8 13.10 -2.44 -28.87
C PHE A 8 14.15 -2.11 -27.80
N VAL A 9 15.42 -1.91 -28.18
CA VAL A 9 16.49 -1.54 -27.23
C VAL A 9 16.24 -0.14 -26.65
N LYS A 10 15.66 0.77 -27.43
CA LYS A 10 15.27 2.10 -26.93
C LYS A 10 14.15 2.01 -25.89
N GLU A 11 13.14 1.17 -26.16
CA GLU A 11 12.05 0.90 -25.23
C GLU A 11 12.55 0.21 -23.94
N LEU A 12 13.42 -0.80 -24.05
CA LEU A 12 14.04 -1.46 -22.90
C LEU A 12 14.85 -0.51 -22.02
N ARG A 13 15.57 0.43 -22.63
CA ARG A 13 16.34 1.45 -21.90
C ARG A 13 15.48 2.61 -21.41
N GLN A 14 14.19 2.66 -21.78
CA GLN A 14 13.32 3.83 -21.60
C GLN A 14 14.08 5.13 -21.94
N ALA A 15 14.91 5.08 -22.99
CA ALA A 15 15.88 6.12 -23.30
C ALA A 15 15.20 7.21 -24.11
N TYR A 16 14.49 8.09 -23.41
CA TYR A 16 13.93 9.30 -23.98
C TYR A 16 14.90 10.46 -23.79
N ILE A 17 14.85 11.43 -24.70
CA ILE A 17 15.82 12.53 -24.84
C ILE A 17 16.05 13.29 -23.51
N GLU A 18 15.04 13.31 -22.63
CA GLU A 18 15.09 14.02 -21.34
C GLU A 18 15.31 13.12 -20.10
N ASN A 19 15.10 11.81 -20.19
CA ASN A 19 15.16 10.91 -19.03
C ASN A 19 15.67 9.53 -19.46
N ARG A 20 16.96 9.28 -19.30
CA ARG A 20 17.55 7.94 -19.48
C ARG A 20 17.45 7.16 -18.16
N ILE A 21 16.60 6.14 -18.12
CA ILE A 21 16.60 5.17 -17.02
C ILE A 21 17.56 4.04 -17.39
N SER A 22 18.79 4.09 -16.87
CA SER A 22 19.76 3.03 -17.11
C SER A 22 19.29 1.70 -16.50
N ILE A 23 19.75 0.58 -17.07
CA ILE A 23 19.51 -0.76 -16.52
C ILE A 23 19.96 -0.83 -15.05
N LYS A 24 21.06 -0.14 -14.70
CA LYS A 24 21.53 -0.01 -13.32
C LYS A 24 20.48 0.59 -12.39
N ARG A 25 19.73 1.62 -12.82
CA ARG A 25 18.65 2.21 -12.01
C ARG A 25 17.49 1.25 -11.80
N LYS A 26 17.16 0.41 -12.79
CA LYS A 26 16.12 -0.62 -12.66
C LYS A 26 16.53 -1.71 -11.66
N LEU A 27 17.80 -2.14 -11.71
CA LEU A 27 18.38 -3.04 -10.70
C LEU A 27 18.30 -2.44 -9.30
N ILE A 28 18.76 -1.20 -9.14
CA ILE A 28 18.73 -0.50 -7.85
C ILE A 28 17.29 -0.37 -7.32
N LEU A 29 16.31 -0.09 -8.19
CA LEU A 29 14.90 -0.07 -7.78
C LEU A 29 14.43 -1.44 -7.26
N GLY A 30 14.74 -2.54 -7.95
CA GLY A 30 14.42 -3.89 -7.47
C GLY A 30 15.04 -4.19 -6.11
N ILE A 31 16.31 -3.82 -5.92
CA ILE A 31 17.04 -3.95 -4.65
C ILE A 31 16.37 -3.13 -3.54
N ILE A 32 16.05 -1.86 -3.79
CA ILE A 32 15.41 -0.98 -2.81
C ILE A 32 14.05 -1.53 -2.38
N VAL A 33 13.24 -2.01 -3.32
CA VAL A 33 11.93 -2.59 -3.00
C VAL A 33 12.07 -3.83 -2.13
N ALA A 34 13.07 -4.68 -2.39
CA ALA A 34 13.37 -5.84 -1.55
C ALA A 34 13.70 -5.43 -0.11
N PHE A 35 14.60 -4.45 0.09
CA PHE A 35 14.94 -3.97 1.43
C PHE A 35 13.77 -3.30 2.16
N ILE A 36 12.96 -2.51 1.45
CA ILE A 36 11.72 -1.94 2.02
C ILE A 36 10.78 -3.06 2.47
N SER A 37 10.70 -4.14 1.69
CA SER A 37 9.84 -5.28 2.02
C SER A 37 10.30 -6.06 3.23
N ILE A 38 11.61 -6.27 3.36
CA ILE A 38 12.22 -6.89 4.54
C ILE A 38 12.01 -6.00 5.78
N PHE A 39 12.19 -4.68 5.63
CA PHE A 39 11.94 -3.74 6.73
C PHE A 39 10.48 -3.78 7.21
N ILE A 40 9.53 -3.81 6.27
CA ILE A 40 8.11 -3.95 6.61
C ILE A 40 7.82 -5.32 7.25
N HIS A 41 8.44 -6.40 6.78
CA HIS A 41 8.30 -7.71 7.40
C HIS A 41 8.82 -7.73 8.85
N PHE A 42 9.94 -7.06 9.15
CA PHE A 42 10.40 -6.93 10.54
C PHE A 42 9.46 -6.08 11.40
N ILE A 43 8.86 -5.04 10.81
CA ILE A 43 7.80 -4.28 11.48
C ILE A 43 6.61 -5.18 11.80
N THR A 44 6.14 -6.01 10.87
CA THR A 44 5.02 -6.91 11.15
C THR A 44 5.38 -7.95 12.20
N LEU A 45 6.60 -8.51 12.17
CA LEU A 45 7.06 -9.43 13.21
C LEU A 45 7.09 -8.79 14.62
N SER A 46 7.40 -7.50 14.72
CA SER A 46 7.36 -6.80 16.01
C SER A 46 5.95 -6.62 16.61
N LEU A 47 4.91 -6.92 15.81
CA LEU A 47 3.50 -6.83 16.21
C LEU A 47 2.86 -8.21 16.45
N LYS A 48 3.66 -9.27 16.55
CA LYS A 48 3.19 -10.66 16.71
C LYS A 48 2.30 -10.87 17.95
N GLU A 49 2.64 -10.22 19.06
CA GLU A 49 1.86 -10.27 20.31
C GLU A 49 0.79 -9.18 20.29
N SER A 50 -0.04 -9.13 19.24
CA SER A 50 -1.13 -8.17 19.15
C SER A 50 -2.26 -8.71 18.28
N VAL A 51 -3.39 -8.02 18.27
CA VAL A 51 -4.60 -8.36 17.51
C VAL A 51 -4.35 -8.53 16.01
N PHE A 52 -3.25 -7.98 15.49
CA PHE A 52 -2.86 -8.24 14.11
C PHE A 52 -2.52 -9.71 13.83
N SER A 53 -2.05 -10.48 14.82
CA SER A 53 -1.73 -11.89 14.64
C SER A 53 -2.98 -12.75 14.49
N ASP A 54 -4.10 -12.36 15.11
CA ASP A 54 -5.39 -13.01 14.92
C ASP A 54 -5.93 -12.83 13.50
N ILE A 55 -5.80 -11.60 12.97
CA ILE A 55 -6.41 -11.23 11.69
C ILE A 55 -5.51 -11.62 10.52
N PHE A 56 -4.19 -11.44 10.66
CA PHE A 56 -3.21 -11.71 9.61
C PHE A 56 -2.05 -12.59 10.12
N PRO A 57 -2.34 -13.83 10.58
CA PRO A 57 -1.33 -14.71 11.17
C PRO A 57 -0.20 -15.01 10.19
N HIS A 58 -0.53 -15.09 8.90
CA HIS A 58 0.40 -15.37 7.81
C HIS A 58 1.47 -14.26 7.60
N LEU A 59 1.24 -13.03 8.08
CA LEU A 59 2.21 -11.92 8.01
C LEU A 59 3.19 -11.87 9.20
N MET A 60 2.99 -12.70 10.22
CA MET A 60 3.69 -12.62 11.50
C MET A 60 4.51 -13.87 11.85
N GLN A 61 4.70 -14.75 10.86
CA GLN A 61 5.51 -15.95 10.99
C GLN A 61 6.95 -15.68 10.56
N ASN A 62 7.91 -16.23 11.30
CA ASN A 62 9.32 -16.27 10.91
C ASN A 62 9.55 -17.30 9.79
N SER A 63 8.98 -17.04 8.61
CA SER A 63 8.97 -17.99 7.49
C SER A 63 9.26 -17.28 6.16
N TYR A 64 9.76 -18.05 5.19
CA TYR A 64 9.92 -17.54 3.81
C TYR A 64 8.60 -17.08 3.22
N PHE A 65 7.51 -17.77 3.56
CA PHE A 65 6.17 -17.44 3.10
C PHE A 65 5.80 -15.99 3.47
N SER A 66 5.93 -15.65 4.75
CA SER A 66 5.51 -14.34 5.27
C SER A 66 6.26 -13.17 4.65
N ALA A 67 7.59 -13.31 4.53
CA ALA A 67 8.44 -12.29 3.94
C ALA A 67 8.20 -12.12 2.43
N LEU A 68 7.98 -13.22 1.69
CA LEU A 68 7.69 -13.16 0.26
C LEU A 68 6.29 -12.64 -0.04
N TYR A 69 5.30 -13.03 0.76
CA TYR A 69 3.95 -12.49 0.65
C TYR A 69 3.93 -10.97 0.89
N SER A 70 4.66 -10.50 1.92
CA SER A 70 4.85 -9.06 2.17
C SER A 70 5.49 -8.35 0.98
N TYR A 71 6.52 -8.95 0.38
CA TYR A 71 7.17 -8.42 -0.81
C TYR A 71 6.23 -8.26 -2.00
N ILE A 72 5.39 -9.26 -2.28
CA ILE A 72 4.43 -9.20 -3.39
C ILE A 72 3.50 -8.01 -3.21
N ALA A 73 2.95 -7.83 -2.01
CA ALA A 73 2.05 -6.71 -1.70
C ALA A 73 2.74 -5.34 -1.89
N ILE A 74 3.96 -5.20 -1.35
CA ILE A 74 4.72 -3.95 -1.39
C ILE A 74 5.19 -3.63 -2.82
N PHE A 75 5.65 -4.64 -3.56
CA PHE A 75 6.05 -4.48 -4.95
C PHE A 75 4.84 -4.09 -5.81
N CYS A 76 3.68 -4.70 -5.61
CA CYS A 76 2.44 -4.30 -6.30
C CYS A 76 2.08 -2.84 -6.02
N PHE A 77 2.11 -2.42 -4.75
CA PHE A 77 1.83 -1.04 -4.37
C PHE A 77 2.82 -0.05 -5.02
N LEU A 78 4.13 -0.30 -4.91
CA LEU A 78 5.15 0.56 -5.49
C LEU A 78 5.13 0.54 -7.02
N ASN A 79 4.72 -0.57 -7.65
CA ASN A 79 4.51 -0.65 -9.09
C ASN A 79 3.39 0.27 -9.55
N ILE A 80 2.26 0.30 -8.84
CA ILE A 80 1.15 1.23 -9.12
C ILE A 80 1.66 2.68 -9.05
N VAL A 81 2.41 3.04 -8.00
CA VAL A 81 3.02 4.37 -7.87
C VAL A 81 3.97 4.67 -9.02
N TYR A 82 4.86 3.74 -9.35
CA TYR A 82 5.81 3.87 -10.47
C TYR A 82 5.08 4.08 -11.80
N PHE A 83 4.02 3.31 -12.05
CA PHE A 83 3.19 3.42 -13.24
C PHE A 83 2.51 4.78 -13.34
N VAL A 84 1.95 5.30 -12.24
CA VAL A 84 1.32 6.63 -12.20
C VAL A 84 2.34 7.74 -12.48
N VAL A 85 3.53 7.68 -11.88
CA VAL A 85 4.58 8.70 -12.03
C VAL A 85 5.21 8.67 -13.43
N LYS A 86 5.43 7.48 -13.99
CA LYS A 86 6.07 7.28 -15.30
C LYS A 86 5.09 6.90 -16.42
N TYR A 87 3.82 7.18 -16.19
CA TYR A 87 2.69 6.85 -17.07
C TYR A 87 2.96 7.20 -18.55
N GLU A 88 3.47 8.40 -18.83
CA GLU A 88 3.69 8.86 -20.21
C GLU A 88 4.74 8.05 -20.99
N TYR A 89 5.70 7.45 -20.29
CA TYR A 89 6.80 6.70 -20.91
C TYR A 89 6.52 5.20 -20.98
N ILE A 90 5.77 4.66 -20.01
CA ILE A 90 5.47 3.23 -19.91
C ILE A 90 4.29 2.86 -20.81
N THR A 91 3.30 3.75 -20.94
CA THR A 91 2.03 3.45 -21.62
C THR A 91 2.00 3.89 -23.09
N PHE A 92 0.86 3.68 -23.75
CA PHE A 92 0.59 4.14 -25.11
C PHE A 92 0.23 5.64 -25.18
N SER A 93 0.41 6.42 -24.11
CA SER A 93 0.28 7.88 -24.16
C SER A 93 1.18 8.51 -25.23
N GLU A 94 2.28 7.86 -25.61
CA GLU A 94 3.18 8.31 -26.68
C GLU A 94 2.53 8.33 -28.06
N ILE A 95 1.60 7.40 -28.30
CA ILE A 95 0.84 7.34 -29.56
C ILE A 95 0.02 8.62 -29.69
N ARG A 96 -0.64 9.03 -28.60
CA ARG A 96 -1.45 10.25 -28.55
C ARG A 96 -0.61 11.52 -28.59
N ASN A 97 0.62 11.49 -28.09
CA ASN A 97 1.54 12.62 -28.24
C ASN A 97 2.21 12.66 -29.64
N ASN A 98 1.66 11.91 -30.62
CA ASN A 98 2.12 11.80 -32.01
C ASN A 98 3.58 11.35 -32.17
N ARG A 99 4.21 10.80 -31.13
CA ARG A 99 5.61 10.32 -31.23
C ARG A 99 5.73 9.17 -32.24
N TRP A 100 4.67 8.39 -32.37
CA TRP A 100 4.63 7.25 -33.30
C TRP A 100 4.22 7.65 -34.70
N TYR A 101 3.51 8.78 -34.88
CA TYR A 101 3.03 9.23 -36.19
C TYR A 101 4.20 9.38 -37.19
N LEU A 102 5.29 10.03 -36.77
CA LEU A 102 6.49 10.18 -37.60
C LEU A 102 7.14 8.82 -37.92
N LEU A 103 7.22 7.90 -36.94
CA LEU A 103 7.77 6.57 -37.15
C LEU A 103 6.95 5.78 -38.17
N VAL A 104 5.61 5.83 -38.05
CA VAL A 104 4.71 5.16 -39.00
C VAL A 104 4.85 5.74 -40.41
N LYS A 105 4.97 7.07 -40.54
CA LYS A 105 5.21 7.73 -41.84
C LYS A 105 6.59 7.43 -42.44
N MET A 106 7.58 7.14 -41.61
CA MET A 106 8.91 6.66 -42.04
C MET A 106 8.92 5.17 -42.42
N GLY A 107 7.78 4.48 -42.44
CA GLY A 107 7.65 3.09 -42.89
C GLY A 107 7.71 2.04 -41.79
N TYR A 108 7.73 2.42 -40.50
CA TYR A 108 7.67 1.44 -39.41
C TYR A 108 6.25 0.85 -39.28
N ASN A 109 6.13 -0.49 -39.25
CA ASN A 109 4.84 -1.15 -39.05
C ASN A 109 4.30 -0.91 -37.61
N PRO A 110 3.10 -0.31 -37.44
CA PRO A 110 2.48 -0.07 -36.14
C PRO A 110 2.37 -1.32 -35.25
N GLN A 111 2.06 -2.49 -35.83
CA GLN A 111 1.88 -3.73 -35.05
C GLN A 111 3.18 -4.16 -34.36
N ASN A 112 4.31 -4.05 -35.06
CA ASN A 112 5.63 -4.38 -34.51
C ASN A 112 6.04 -3.39 -33.41
N LEU A 113 5.64 -2.11 -33.53
CA LEU A 113 5.88 -1.11 -32.48
C LEU A 113 5.07 -1.44 -31.22
N ILE A 114 3.80 -1.81 -31.36
CA ILE A 114 2.92 -2.23 -30.25
C ILE A 114 3.53 -3.46 -29.54
N TYR A 115 3.88 -4.50 -30.30
CA TYR A 115 4.49 -5.71 -29.75
C TYR A 115 5.78 -5.39 -28.98
N LYS A 116 6.69 -4.62 -29.58
CA LYS A 116 7.95 -4.21 -28.93
C LYS A 116 7.71 -3.39 -27.66
N LYS A 117 6.68 -2.55 -27.63
CA LYS A 117 6.32 -1.76 -26.44
C LYS A 117 5.82 -2.64 -25.30
N ILE A 118 4.86 -3.52 -25.57
CA ILE A 118 4.30 -4.45 -24.58
C ILE A 118 5.40 -5.39 -24.07
N ALA A 119 6.19 -5.98 -24.98
CA ALA A 119 7.29 -6.86 -24.63
C ALA A 119 8.34 -6.14 -23.77
N ALA A 120 8.76 -4.93 -24.14
CA ALA A 120 9.72 -4.18 -23.34
C ALA A 120 9.17 -3.83 -21.95
N MET A 121 7.90 -3.43 -21.85
CA MET A 121 7.24 -3.17 -20.57
C MET A 121 7.25 -4.41 -19.67
N LEU A 122 6.76 -5.55 -20.17
CA LEU A 122 6.69 -6.79 -19.41
C LEU A 122 8.07 -7.33 -19.04
N LEU A 123 9.05 -7.31 -19.95
CA LEU A 123 10.40 -7.80 -19.67
C LEU A 123 11.09 -6.94 -18.61
N THR A 124 10.88 -5.61 -18.63
CA THR A 124 11.43 -4.74 -17.60
C THR A 124 10.77 -4.94 -16.24
N LEU A 125 9.46 -5.21 -16.22
CA LEU A 125 8.72 -5.56 -15.00
C LEU A 125 9.24 -6.87 -14.41
N ILE A 126 9.31 -7.93 -15.22
CA ILE A 126 9.82 -9.24 -14.82
C ILE A 126 11.22 -9.10 -14.25
N PHE A 127 12.10 -8.35 -14.92
CA PHE A 127 13.47 -8.13 -14.45
C PHE A 127 13.53 -7.40 -13.10
N MET A 128 12.71 -6.37 -12.87
CA MET A 128 12.68 -5.66 -11.58
C MET A 128 12.09 -6.54 -10.46
N TYR A 129 11.10 -7.35 -10.78
CA TYR A 129 10.47 -8.27 -9.82
C TYR A 129 11.37 -9.45 -9.48
N THR A 130 11.99 -10.12 -10.46
CA THR A 130 12.93 -11.23 -10.20
C THR A 130 14.11 -10.79 -9.37
N THR A 131 14.68 -9.63 -9.67
CA THR A 131 15.84 -9.12 -8.92
C THR A 131 15.49 -8.85 -7.47
N GLY A 132 14.34 -8.24 -7.18
CA GLY A 132 13.89 -8.05 -5.80
C GLY A 132 13.55 -9.37 -5.09
N PHE A 133 12.83 -10.27 -5.75
CA PHE A 133 12.45 -11.58 -5.22
C PHE A 133 13.68 -12.42 -4.83
N SER A 134 14.71 -12.47 -5.69
CA SER A 134 15.96 -13.17 -5.40
C SER A 134 16.71 -12.60 -4.20
N ILE A 135 16.72 -11.27 -4.04
CA ILE A 135 17.38 -10.63 -2.89
C ILE A 135 16.70 -11.02 -1.59
N ILE A 136 15.37 -11.08 -1.57
CA ILE A 136 14.63 -11.51 -0.38
C ILE A 136 14.94 -12.95 -0.02
N ILE A 137 14.97 -13.86 -0.99
CA ILE A 137 15.37 -15.25 -0.74
C ILE A 137 16.77 -15.31 -0.11
N ILE A 138 17.71 -14.56 -0.65
CA ILE A 138 19.09 -14.49 -0.13
C ILE A 138 19.11 -13.92 1.28
N THR A 139 18.39 -12.83 1.56
CA THR A 139 18.35 -12.23 2.89
C THR A 139 17.71 -13.15 3.92
N ILE A 140 16.59 -13.79 3.58
CA ILE A 140 15.91 -14.74 4.47
C ILE A 140 16.80 -15.96 4.74
N PHE A 141 17.56 -16.40 3.74
CA PHE A 141 18.55 -17.47 3.92
C PHE A 141 19.60 -17.09 4.98
N PHE A 142 20.10 -15.85 4.96
CA PHE A 142 21.02 -15.37 6.02
C PHE A 142 20.36 -15.28 7.41
N LEU A 143 19.04 -15.06 7.47
CA LEU A 143 18.26 -15.08 8.71
C LEU A 143 17.95 -16.50 9.23
N LYS A 144 18.39 -17.54 8.51
CA LYS A 144 18.22 -18.96 8.87
C LYS A 144 16.76 -19.40 9.08
N TYR A 145 15.82 -18.83 8.32
CA TYR A 145 14.43 -19.32 8.34
C TYR A 145 14.32 -20.69 7.66
N THR A 146 13.25 -21.43 7.93
CA THR A 146 13.03 -22.76 7.35
C THR A 146 12.72 -22.66 5.86
N PHE A 147 13.60 -23.21 5.03
CA PHE A 147 13.43 -23.19 3.58
C PHE A 147 12.41 -24.24 3.14
N VAL A 148 11.37 -23.82 2.42
CA VAL A 148 10.40 -24.73 1.83
C VAL A 148 10.15 -24.33 0.38
N TYR A 149 10.39 -25.26 -0.54
CA TYR A 149 10.42 -24.98 -1.98
C TYR A 149 9.03 -24.82 -2.61
N ASN A 150 8.04 -25.59 -2.15
CA ASN A 150 6.76 -25.76 -2.84
C ASN A 150 5.98 -24.44 -3.03
N TYR A 151 5.93 -23.57 -2.01
CA TYR A 151 5.21 -22.29 -2.13
C TYR A 151 6.03 -21.18 -2.80
N LEU A 152 7.35 -21.32 -2.98
CA LEU A 152 8.19 -20.25 -3.54
C LEU A 152 7.81 -19.94 -4.99
N SER A 153 7.71 -20.98 -5.80
CA SER A 153 7.34 -20.89 -7.20
C SER A 153 5.88 -20.46 -7.38
N ALA A 154 4.99 -20.90 -6.48
CA ALA A 154 3.61 -20.44 -6.43
C ALA A 154 3.54 -18.91 -6.20
N LEU A 155 4.13 -18.44 -5.10
CA LEU A 155 4.17 -17.01 -4.74
C LEU A 155 4.83 -16.16 -5.83
N TYR A 156 5.92 -16.63 -6.43
CA TYR A 156 6.57 -15.95 -7.53
C TYR A 156 5.61 -15.72 -8.71
N LEU A 157 4.91 -16.78 -9.16
CA LEU A 157 3.97 -16.70 -10.28
C LEU A 157 2.75 -15.83 -9.96
N ILE A 158 2.21 -15.94 -8.74
CA ILE A 158 1.06 -15.14 -8.30
C ILE A 158 1.39 -13.65 -8.37
N GLY A 159 2.51 -13.24 -7.79
CA GLY A 159 2.92 -11.83 -7.82
C GLY A 159 3.24 -11.35 -9.23
N LEU A 160 3.91 -12.17 -10.04
CA LEU A 160 4.20 -11.83 -11.44
C LEU A 160 2.91 -11.60 -12.22
N LEU A 161 1.90 -12.46 -12.07
CA LEU A 161 0.63 -12.32 -12.78
C LEU A 161 -0.13 -11.06 -12.36
N ASP A 162 -0.29 -10.80 -11.06
CA ASP A 162 -0.94 -9.58 -10.56
C ASP A 162 -0.28 -8.31 -11.15
N LEU A 163 1.05 -8.31 -11.27
CA LEU A 163 1.82 -7.21 -11.88
C LEU A 163 1.64 -7.10 -13.39
N THR A 164 1.60 -8.23 -14.12
CA THR A 164 1.38 -8.20 -15.57
C THR A 164 -0.03 -7.70 -15.91
N VAL A 165 -1.03 -8.13 -15.16
CA VAL A 165 -2.44 -7.75 -15.31
C VAL A 165 -2.59 -6.24 -15.14
N THR A 166 -2.08 -5.71 -14.04
CA THR A 166 -2.12 -4.26 -13.75
C THR A 166 -1.42 -3.45 -14.84
N CYS A 167 -0.26 -3.89 -15.34
CA CYS A 167 0.45 -3.20 -16.42
C CYS A 167 -0.33 -3.19 -17.75
N ILE A 168 -0.93 -4.33 -18.14
CA ILE A 168 -1.69 -4.44 -19.40
C ILE A 168 -2.94 -3.57 -19.33
N ILE A 169 -3.67 -3.60 -18.22
CA ILE A 169 -4.83 -2.74 -17.99
C ILE A 169 -4.42 -1.28 -18.02
N GLY A 170 -3.35 -0.89 -17.32
CA GLY A 170 -2.85 0.48 -17.35
C GLY A 170 -2.49 0.94 -18.78
N ALA A 171 -1.88 0.07 -19.57
CA ALA A 171 -1.59 0.35 -20.97
C ALA A 171 -2.87 0.53 -21.79
N THR A 172 -3.91 -0.27 -21.57
CA THR A 172 -5.20 -0.08 -22.28
C THR A 172 -5.88 1.23 -21.94
N ILE A 173 -5.99 1.58 -20.65
CA ILE A 173 -6.68 2.81 -20.19
C ILE A 173 -6.03 4.03 -20.87
N SER A 174 -4.71 3.96 -21.14
CA SER A 174 -3.99 5.04 -21.79
C SER A 174 -4.46 5.41 -23.20
N LEU A 175 -5.11 4.48 -23.90
CA LEU A 175 -5.65 4.69 -25.25
C LEU A 175 -7.00 5.42 -25.27
N PHE A 176 -7.68 5.54 -24.13
CA PHE A 176 -9.06 6.06 -24.07
C PHE A 176 -9.16 7.51 -23.60
N SER A 177 -8.39 7.91 -22.58
CA SER A 177 -8.57 9.22 -21.95
C SER A 177 -7.50 10.22 -22.39
N THR A 178 -7.92 11.33 -22.98
CA THR A 178 -7.05 12.44 -23.43
C THR A 178 -6.44 13.24 -22.28
N ARG A 179 -7.01 13.18 -21.08
CA ARG A 179 -6.54 13.90 -19.89
C ARG A 179 -5.66 12.99 -19.03
N LEU A 180 -4.40 13.36 -18.83
CA LEU A 180 -3.43 12.56 -18.07
C LEU A 180 -3.92 12.23 -16.65
N ASN A 181 -4.57 13.18 -15.98
CA ASN A 181 -4.94 13.08 -14.56
C ASN A 181 -6.09 12.12 -14.35
N LEU A 182 -7.09 12.23 -15.22
CA LEU A 182 -8.23 11.35 -15.21
C LEU A 182 -7.75 9.92 -15.44
N THR A 183 -6.79 9.72 -16.34
CA THR A 183 -6.24 8.40 -16.59
C THR A 183 -5.47 7.83 -15.40
N ARG A 184 -4.63 8.65 -14.74
CA ARG A 184 -3.90 8.24 -13.53
C ARG A 184 -4.87 7.85 -12.40
N LEU A 185 -5.94 8.61 -12.21
CA LEU A 185 -6.97 8.30 -11.21
C LEU A 185 -7.74 7.02 -11.56
N ILE A 186 -8.20 6.89 -12.80
CA ILE A 186 -8.88 5.67 -13.27
C ILE A 186 -7.99 4.45 -13.08
N PHE A 187 -6.68 4.55 -13.36
CA PHE A 187 -5.74 3.46 -13.13
C PHE A 187 -5.62 3.04 -11.66
N ILE A 188 -5.60 4.01 -10.73
CA ILE A 188 -5.60 3.73 -9.29
C ILE A 188 -6.90 3.04 -8.88
N VAL A 189 -8.05 3.54 -9.34
CA VAL A 189 -9.37 2.96 -9.03
C VAL A 189 -9.48 1.54 -9.57
N VAL A 190 -9.04 1.29 -10.80
CA VAL A 190 -9.08 -0.05 -11.39
C VAL A 190 -8.11 -1.00 -10.68
N SER A 191 -6.92 -0.53 -10.31
CA SER A 191 -5.99 -1.34 -9.49
C SER A 191 -6.58 -1.71 -8.13
N ALA A 192 -7.28 -0.76 -7.47
CA ALA A 192 -7.99 -1.03 -6.23
C ALA A 192 -9.16 -2.01 -6.43
N PHE A 193 -9.89 -1.89 -7.53
CA PHE A 193 -10.97 -2.81 -7.89
C PHE A 193 -10.45 -4.24 -8.11
N LEU A 194 -9.28 -4.42 -8.74
CA LEU A 194 -8.67 -5.75 -8.87
C LEU A 194 -8.36 -6.40 -7.51
N TYR A 195 -7.90 -5.60 -6.54
CA TYR A 195 -7.67 -6.07 -5.19
C TYR A 195 -8.98 -6.46 -4.48
N VAL A 196 -10.06 -5.68 -4.65
CA VAL A 196 -11.39 -6.04 -4.14
C VAL A 196 -11.91 -7.32 -4.80
N LEU A 197 -11.70 -7.47 -6.12
CA LEU A 197 -12.09 -8.67 -6.85
C LEU A 197 -11.41 -9.93 -6.28
N LYS A 198 -10.13 -9.81 -5.88
CA LYS A 198 -9.36 -10.88 -5.24
C LYS A 198 -9.95 -11.33 -3.89
N ILE A 199 -10.53 -10.41 -3.14
CA ILE A 199 -11.24 -10.72 -1.89
C ILE A 199 -12.60 -11.36 -2.20
N LEU A 200 -13.39 -10.77 -3.10
CA LEU A 200 -14.74 -11.27 -3.44
C LEU A 200 -14.75 -12.67 -4.05
N THR A 201 -13.67 -13.05 -4.72
CA THR A 201 -13.52 -14.38 -5.35
C THR A 201 -12.92 -15.43 -4.41
N GLY A 202 -12.70 -15.09 -3.12
CA GLY A 202 -12.05 -15.97 -2.14
C GLY A 202 -10.56 -16.22 -2.39
N TYR A 203 -9.98 -15.59 -3.42
CA TYR A 203 -8.61 -15.86 -3.83
C TYR A 203 -7.59 -15.38 -2.79
N SER A 204 -7.92 -14.35 -2.01
CA SER A 204 -7.08 -13.91 -0.89
C SER A 204 -6.87 -15.00 0.16
N GLU A 205 -7.90 -15.80 0.45
CA GLU A 205 -7.82 -16.87 1.46
C GLU A 205 -6.89 -17.99 0.99
N VAL A 206 -7.03 -18.40 -0.27
CA VAL A 206 -6.20 -19.43 -0.91
C VAL A 206 -4.71 -19.06 -0.87
N ILE A 207 -4.37 -17.80 -1.19
CA ILE A 207 -2.97 -17.38 -1.20
C ILE A 207 -2.44 -17.22 0.22
N SER A 208 -3.26 -16.74 1.15
CA SER A 208 -2.84 -16.48 2.53
C SER A 208 -2.56 -17.75 3.33
N ASN A 209 -3.04 -18.90 2.88
CA ASN A 209 -2.86 -20.18 3.56
C ASN A 209 -1.60 -20.92 3.06
N PRO A 210 -0.51 -20.97 3.85
CA PRO A 210 0.71 -21.65 3.45
C PRO A 210 0.53 -23.16 3.30
N GLU A 211 -0.34 -23.80 4.10
CA GLU A 211 -0.52 -25.26 4.10
C GLU A 211 -1.15 -25.76 2.79
N LEU A 212 -2.15 -25.03 2.28
CA LEU A 212 -2.78 -25.34 1.00
C LEU A 212 -1.78 -25.27 -0.15
N LEU A 213 -0.90 -24.26 -0.14
CA LEU A 213 0.16 -24.10 -1.14
C LEU A 213 1.26 -25.15 -1.02
N LEU A 214 1.51 -25.66 0.19
CA LEU A 214 2.49 -26.73 0.45
C LEU A 214 2.02 -28.08 -0.10
N PHE A 215 0.76 -28.45 0.16
CA PHE A 215 0.23 -29.78 -0.11
C PHE A 215 -0.05 -30.01 -1.60
N ASN A 216 -0.67 -29.04 -2.24
CA ASN A 216 -1.14 -29.17 -3.63
C ASN A 216 -0.18 -28.49 -4.65
N GLY A 217 0.91 -27.88 -4.18
CA GLY A 217 1.98 -27.34 -5.03
C GLY A 217 1.63 -26.04 -5.76
N THR A 218 2.36 -25.73 -6.84
CA THR A 218 2.31 -24.43 -7.55
C THR A 218 1.03 -24.12 -8.29
N LEU A 219 0.31 -25.17 -8.70
CA LEU A 219 -0.88 -25.06 -9.55
C LEU A 219 -2.16 -24.80 -8.77
N THR A 220 -2.13 -24.95 -7.45
CA THR A 220 -3.23 -24.63 -6.51
C THR A 220 -3.84 -23.28 -6.72
N ALA A 221 -2.98 -22.28 -6.90
CA ALA A 221 -3.39 -20.90 -7.09
C ALA A 221 -4.22 -20.77 -8.37
N PHE A 222 -4.01 -21.63 -9.35
CA PHE A 222 -4.67 -21.62 -10.66
C PHE A 222 -5.85 -22.58 -10.78
N ASP A 223 -6.16 -23.33 -9.71
CA ASP A 223 -7.26 -24.27 -9.75
C ASP A 223 -8.61 -23.55 -9.64
N VAL A 224 -9.47 -23.80 -10.63
CA VAL A 224 -10.81 -23.21 -10.74
C VAL A 224 -11.72 -23.69 -9.61
N SER A 225 -11.43 -24.86 -9.04
CA SER A 225 -12.14 -25.40 -7.88
C SER A 225 -12.01 -24.49 -6.65
N ASN A 226 -10.83 -23.86 -6.47
CA ASN A 226 -10.52 -23.01 -5.33
C ASN A 226 -10.94 -21.56 -5.57
N SER A 227 -10.69 -21.01 -6.77
CA SER A 227 -11.12 -19.65 -7.10
C SER A 227 -11.23 -19.40 -8.60
N TRP A 228 -12.26 -18.64 -8.97
CA TRP A 228 -12.51 -18.21 -10.35
C TRP A 228 -11.71 -16.97 -10.76
N TYR A 229 -10.92 -16.38 -9.84
CA TYR A 229 -10.20 -15.12 -10.05
C TYR A 229 -9.37 -15.11 -11.35
N TYR A 230 -8.56 -16.14 -11.58
CA TYR A 230 -7.69 -16.18 -12.76
C TYR A 230 -8.42 -16.36 -14.08
N VAL A 231 -9.57 -17.06 -14.08
CA VAL A 231 -10.40 -17.18 -15.27
C VAL A 231 -10.96 -15.81 -15.67
N ILE A 232 -11.48 -15.08 -14.69
CA ILE A 232 -12.02 -13.72 -14.88
C ILE A 232 -10.92 -12.77 -15.36
N VAL A 233 -9.78 -12.76 -14.66
CA VAL A 233 -8.64 -11.89 -14.98
C VAL A 233 -8.03 -12.25 -16.34
N GLY A 234 -7.95 -13.54 -16.68
CA GLY A 234 -7.50 -14.01 -17.99
C GLY A 234 -8.37 -13.46 -19.12
N PHE A 235 -9.69 -13.48 -18.96
CA PHE A 235 -10.62 -12.90 -19.92
C PHE A 235 -10.47 -11.38 -20.06
N ILE A 236 -10.26 -10.67 -18.93
CA ILE A 236 -9.99 -9.23 -18.91
C ILE A 236 -8.70 -8.92 -19.69
N VAL A 237 -7.61 -9.65 -19.41
CA VAL A 237 -6.31 -9.44 -20.07
C VAL A 237 -6.39 -9.70 -21.57
N LEU A 238 -7.06 -10.78 -21.99
CA LEU A 238 -7.24 -11.09 -23.42
C LEU A 238 -8.01 -9.96 -24.13
N SER A 239 -9.11 -9.50 -23.54
CA SER A 239 -9.91 -8.37 -24.05
C SER A 239 -9.07 -7.10 -24.14
N CYS A 240 -8.27 -6.81 -23.10
CA CYS A 240 -7.36 -5.68 -23.05
C CYS A 240 -6.29 -5.73 -24.14
N LEU A 241 -5.69 -6.89 -24.40
CA LEU A 241 -4.69 -7.06 -25.47
C LEU A 241 -5.30 -6.82 -26.85
N ILE A 242 -6.48 -7.37 -27.13
CA ILE A 242 -7.20 -7.15 -28.40
C ILE A 242 -7.46 -5.65 -28.60
N ILE A 243 -7.97 -4.97 -27.57
CA ILE A 243 -8.22 -3.52 -27.60
C ILE A 243 -6.91 -2.75 -27.86
N CYS A 244 -5.81 -3.12 -27.19
CA CYS A 244 -4.50 -2.53 -27.43
C CYS A 244 -4.11 -2.63 -28.90
N PHE A 245 -4.16 -3.83 -29.50
CA PHE A 245 -3.73 -4.02 -30.89
C PHE A 245 -4.62 -3.29 -31.90
N CYS A 246 -5.95 -3.35 -31.74
CA CYS A 246 -6.89 -2.72 -32.66
C CYS A 246 -6.85 -1.20 -32.55
N ARG A 247 -7.03 -0.66 -31.34
CA ARG A 247 -7.20 0.78 -31.12
C ARG A 247 -5.88 1.54 -31.22
N ALA A 248 -4.77 0.98 -30.73
CA ALA A 248 -3.47 1.64 -30.89
C ALA A 248 -3.06 1.75 -32.36
N LYS A 249 -3.35 0.72 -33.17
CA LYS A 249 -3.10 0.73 -34.62
C LYS A 249 -3.90 1.82 -35.32
N GLU A 250 -5.15 2.02 -34.93
CA GLU A 250 -6.01 3.06 -35.49
C GLU A 250 -5.49 4.46 -35.14
N ILE A 251 -5.26 4.73 -33.85
CA ILE A 251 -4.81 6.04 -33.38
C ILE A 251 -3.42 6.40 -33.94
N ALA A 252 -2.51 5.43 -34.07
CA ALA A 252 -1.14 5.68 -34.55
C ALA A 252 -1.07 6.18 -36.00
N LYS A 253 -2.11 5.95 -36.82
CA LYS A 253 -2.17 6.41 -38.22
C LYS A 253 -2.46 7.89 -38.35
N TYR A 254 -3.16 8.48 -37.38
CA TYR A 254 -3.68 9.83 -37.46
C TYR A 254 -2.90 10.76 -36.55
N TYR A 255 -2.73 12.01 -36.99
CA TYR A 255 -2.19 13.06 -36.13
C TYR A 255 -3.29 13.50 -35.17
N SER A 256 -3.07 13.32 -33.87
CA SER A 256 -4.00 13.79 -32.85
C SER A 256 -3.56 15.16 -32.32
N PHE A 257 -4.41 16.17 -32.39
CA PHE A 257 -4.08 17.47 -31.81
C PHE A 257 -4.13 17.34 -30.28
N ALA A 258 -2.99 17.10 -29.63
CA ALA A 258 -2.91 16.96 -28.19
C ALA A 258 -3.37 18.26 -27.51
N ASN A 259 -4.30 18.16 -26.55
CA ASN A 259 -4.80 19.32 -25.80
C ASN A 259 -3.67 20.10 -25.09
N ASP A 260 -2.53 19.46 -24.79
CA ASP A 260 -1.39 20.12 -24.14
C ASP A 260 -0.69 21.12 -25.06
N ASN A 261 -0.78 20.93 -26.39
CA ASN A 261 -0.27 21.88 -27.37
C ASN A 261 -1.13 23.14 -27.47
N ILE A 262 -2.32 23.15 -26.87
CA ILE A 262 -3.13 24.36 -26.76
C ILE A 262 -2.37 25.40 -25.94
N ASN A 263 -1.58 24.99 -24.93
CA ASN A 263 -0.82 25.91 -24.10
C ASN A 263 0.37 26.57 -24.83
N ASN A 264 0.92 25.92 -25.85
CA ASN A 264 2.07 26.40 -26.64
C ASN A 264 1.70 27.28 -27.84
N LEU A 265 0.43 27.66 -27.97
CA LEU A 265 0.02 28.58 -29.02
C LEU A 265 0.48 30.02 -28.73
N PRO A 266 0.78 30.81 -29.77
CA PRO A 266 1.13 32.22 -29.63
C PRO A 266 0.08 32.96 -28.78
N ILE A 267 0.54 33.87 -27.93
CA ILE A 267 -0.31 34.70 -27.07
C ILE A 267 -1.30 35.46 -27.96
N GLY A 268 -2.61 35.33 -27.68
CA GLY A 268 -3.69 35.96 -28.46
C GLY A 268 -4.45 35.03 -29.41
N THR A 269 -3.97 33.80 -29.63
CA THR A 269 -4.69 32.83 -30.47
C THR A 269 -5.87 32.22 -29.72
N LYS A 270 -7.07 32.36 -30.30
CA LYS A 270 -8.30 31.72 -29.81
C LYS A 270 -8.56 30.47 -30.63
N LEU A 271 -8.53 29.30 -29.99
CA LEU A 271 -8.93 28.05 -30.63
C LEU A 271 -10.41 27.78 -30.39
N ALA A 272 -11.12 27.55 -31.49
CA ALA A 272 -12.45 26.98 -31.49
C ALA A 272 -12.36 25.49 -31.85
N ARG A 273 -12.96 24.62 -31.04
CA ARG A 273 -13.14 23.21 -31.36
C ARG A 273 -14.56 22.99 -31.86
N LEU A 274 -14.70 22.38 -33.03
CA LEU A 274 -15.97 21.88 -33.51
C LEU A 274 -16.30 20.58 -32.75
N ASP A 275 -17.46 20.54 -32.12
CA ASP A 275 -18.00 19.31 -31.56
C ASP A 275 -18.72 18.54 -32.67
N GLU A 276 -18.22 17.34 -33.01
CA GLU A 276 -18.75 16.53 -34.13
C GLU A 276 -20.21 16.12 -33.93
N ARG A 277 -20.68 16.05 -32.68
CA ARG A 277 -22.08 15.67 -32.36
C ARG A 277 -23.06 16.82 -32.45
N THR A 278 -22.64 18.02 -32.05
CA THR A 278 -23.52 19.20 -31.98
C THR A 278 -23.29 20.20 -33.11
N LYS A 279 -22.22 20.02 -33.91
CA LYS A 279 -21.71 20.94 -34.94
C LYS A 279 -21.47 22.37 -34.44
N ARG A 280 -21.38 22.58 -33.12
CA ARG A 280 -21.15 23.89 -32.51
C ARG A 280 -19.66 24.11 -32.23
N PHE A 281 -19.23 25.35 -32.39
CA PHE A 281 -17.89 25.80 -32.06
C PHE A 281 -17.81 26.16 -30.58
N PHE A 282 -16.92 25.51 -29.83
CA PHE A 282 -16.62 25.88 -28.45
C PHE A 282 -15.24 26.52 -28.38
N LEU A 283 -15.19 27.74 -27.81
CA LEU A 283 -13.94 28.39 -27.45
C LEU A 283 -13.30 27.68 -26.27
N ILE A 284 -12.09 27.17 -26.46
CA ILE A 284 -11.32 26.53 -25.38
C ILE A 284 -10.79 27.63 -24.47
N ASN A 285 -11.57 27.99 -23.44
CA ASN A 285 -11.20 29.08 -22.53
C ASN A 285 -10.12 28.61 -21.53
N LYS A 286 -8.92 29.17 -21.65
CA LYS A 286 -7.65 28.66 -21.11
C LYS A 286 -7.45 28.74 -19.58
N LYS A 287 -8.24 29.51 -18.81
CA LYS A 287 -7.76 29.95 -17.47
C LYS A 287 -8.59 29.58 -16.24
N ASN A 288 -9.91 29.38 -16.31
CA ASN A 288 -10.72 29.35 -15.06
C ASN A 288 -10.98 27.97 -14.44
N ILE A 289 -10.88 26.87 -15.19
CA ILE A 289 -11.23 25.53 -14.66
C ILE A 289 -10.07 24.92 -13.86
N ASN A 290 -8.82 25.18 -14.25
CA ASN A 290 -7.65 24.60 -13.59
C ASN A 290 -7.34 25.25 -12.23
N TYR A 291 -7.52 26.57 -12.07
CA TYR A 291 -7.17 27.25 -10.81
C TYR A 291 -8.03 26.80 -9.62
N LYS A 292 -9.34 26.61 -9.80
CA LYS A 292 -10.22 26.13 -8.71
C LYS A 292 -9.97 24.67 -8.32
N LYS A 293 -9.67 23.80 -9.29
CA LYS A 293 -9.40 22.36 -9.05
C LYS A 293 -8.06 22.12 -8.36
N VAL A 294 -7.02 22.84 -8.76
CA VAL A 294 -5.70 22.78 -8.11
C VAL A 294 -5.81 23.24 -6.66
N LYS A 295 -6.60 24.29 -6.37
CA LYS A 295 -6.80 24.79 -5.00
C LYS A 295 -7.49 23.77 -4.08
N ILE A 296 -8.49 23.03 -4.56
CA ILE A 296 -9.19 22.00 -3.76
C ILE A 296 -8.26 20.82 -3.45
N ILE A 297 -7.52 20.35 -4.46
CA ILE A 297 -6.57 19.24 -4.30
C ILE A 297 -5.42 19.62 -3.35
N ASP A 298 -4.89 20.84 -3.48
CA ASP A 298 -3.86 21.36 -2.57
C ASP A 298 -4.37 21.41 -1.12
N ILE A 299 -5.62 21.83 -0.89
CA ILE A 299 -6.24 21.84 0.45
C ILE A 299 -6.38 20.42 0.99
N SER A 300 -6.88 19.47 0.19
CA SER A 300 -7.05 18.08 0.62
C SER A 300 -5.72 17.44 1.01
N ILE A 301 -4.64 17.71 0.28
CA ILE A 301 -3.34 17.09 0.58
C ILE A 301 -2.71 17.73 1.82
N ILE A 302 -2.86 19.06 1.99
CA ILE A 302 -2.44 19.73 3.23
C ILE A 302 -3.21 19.15 4.42
N PHE A 303 -4.52 18.94 4.29
CA PHE A 303 -5.33 18.34 5.33
C PHE A 303 -4.86 16.92 5.70
N ILE A 304 -4.56 16.08 4.72
CA ILE A 304 -4.03 14.72 4.95
C ILE A 304 -2.66 14.77 5.66
N LEU A 305 -1.75 15.66 5.23
CA LEU A 305 -0.44 15.81 5.86
C LEU A 305 -0.56 16.29 7.31
N ILE A 306 -1.47 17.23 7.59
CA ILE A 306 -1.75 17.70 8.95
C ILE A 306 -2.36 16.58 9.80
N ALA A 307 -3.30 15.80 9.25
CA ALA A 307 -3.90 14.67 9.96
C ALA A 307 -2.84 13.61 10.33
N ILE A 308 -1.96 13.23 9.39
CA ILE A 308 -0.85 12.32 9.65
C ILE A 308 0.08 12.88 10.74
N PHE A 309 0.41 14.18 10.67
CA PHE A 309 1.23 14.85 11.68
C PHE A 309 0.59 14.78 13.08
N ILE A 310 -0.69 15.13 13.19
CA ILE A 310 -1.43 15.15 14.47
C ILE A 310 -1.50 13.73 15.06
N VAL A 311 -1.90 12.74 14.25
CA VAL A 311 -1.97 11.34 14.71
C VAL A 311 -0.59 10.86 15.19
N SER A 312 0.47 11.22 14.46
CA SER A 312 1.82 10.81 14.80
C SER A 312 2.30 11.41 16.13
N VAL A 313 2.05 12.70 16.34
CA VAL A 313 2.42 13.38 17.60
C VAL A 313 1.59 12.85 18.77
N LEU A 314 0.27 12.74 18.61
CA LEU A 314 -0.62 12.21 19.65
C LEU A 314 -0.21 10.80 20.07
N SER A 315 0.08 9.93 19.10
CA SER A 315 0.47 8.55 19.36
C SER A 315 1.75 8.45 20.17
N ASN A 316 2.76 9.28 19.88
CA ASN A 316 3.99 9.34 20.68
C ASN A 316 3.72 9.84 22.10
N ILE A 317 2.90 10.88 22.27
CA ILE A 317 2.54 11.40 23.60
C ILE A 317 1.85 10.30 24.42
N PHE A 318 0.89 9.60 23.83
CA PHE A 318 0.21 8.47 24.47
C PHE A 318 1.17 7.32 24.82
N ALA A 319 2.09 6.98 23.92
CA ALA A 319 3.09 5.96 24.17
C ALA A 319 3.99 6.32 25.37
N ILE A 320 4.38 7.60 25.50
CA ILE A 320 5.13 8.08 26.65
C ILE A 320 4.30 7.95 27.94
N ILE A 321 3.06 8.45 27.95
CA ILE A 321 2.16 8.38 29.12
C ILE A 321 1.97 6.94 29.61
N ILE A 322 1.82 6.00 28.68
CA ILE A 322 1.61 4.59 29.02
C ILE A 322 2.92 3.93 29.46
N SER A 323 4.05 4.28 28.84
CA SER A 323 5.37 3.81 29.31
C SER A 323 5.69 4.30 30.72
N THR A 324 5.27 5.51 31.09
CA THR A 324 5.42 6.04 32.46
C THR A 324 4.47 5.37 33.45
N SER A 325 3.28 4.95 33.00
CA SER A 325 2.30 4.24 33.84
C SER A 325 2.70 2.80 34.19
N LYS A 326 3.71 2.24 33.48
CA LYS A 326 4.33 0.94 33.81
C LYS A 326 5.41 1.05 34.90
N SER A 327 5.93 2.24 35.18
CA SER A 327 6.84 2.50 36.30
C SER A 327 6.00 2.76 37.55
N ASP A 328 6.53 2.48 38.75
CA ASP A 328 5.93 2.56 40.12
C ASP A 328 5.04 3.78 40.45
N LYS A 329 4.83 4.72 39.52
CA LYS A 329 3.88 5.83 39.59
C LYS A 329 2.82 5.69 38.50
N MET A 330 1.62 5.28 38.90
CA MET A 330 0.45 5.26 38.01
C MET A 330 0.05 6.66 37.59
N PHE A 331 0.10 6.93 36.28
CA PHE A 331 -0.37 8.19 35.73
C PHE A 331 -1.88 8.10 35.49
N THR A 332 -2.65 9.01 36.11
CA THR A 332 -4.11 9.08 35.96
C THR A 332 -4.48 10.27 35.08
N VAL A 333 -5.39 10.06 34.13
CA VAL A 333 -5.99 11.13 33.31
C VAL A 333 -7.49 11.12 33.56
N ASN A 334 -8.02 12.15 34.23
CA ASN A 334 -9.43 12.23 34.63
C ASN A 334 -9.94 10.94 35.33
N ASP A 335 -9.21 10.47 36.35
CA ASP A 335 -9.50 9.23 37.10
C ASP A 335 -9.52 7.93 36.28
N VAL A 336 -8.96 7.97 35.07
CA VAL A 336 -8.76 6.79 34.22
C VAL A 336 -7.27 6.47 34.13
N ILE A 337 -6.94 5.21 34.41
CA ILE A 337 -5.60 4.62 34.31
C ILE A 337 -5.55 3.83 32.99
N PRO A 338 -4.81 4.31 31.97
CA PRO A 338 -4.53 3.52 30.79
C PRO A 338 -3.43 2.50 31.10
N TYR A 339 -3.69 1.22 30.86
CA TYR A 339 -2.74 0.13 31.14
C TYR A 339 -2.67 -0.84 29.95
N ILE A 340 -1.44 -1.29 29.63
CA ILE A 340 -1.20 -2.33 28.64
C ILE A 340 -1.13 -3.65 29.37
N ILE A 341 -2.01 -4.58 29.02
CA ILE A 341 -2.03 -5.92 29.57
C ILE A 341 -0.75 -6.65 29.18
N THR A 342 0.02 -7.08 30.18
CA THR A 342 1.33 -7.71 30.01
C THR A 342 1.25 -9.20 29.73
N ASP A 343 0.25 -9.87 30.28
CA ASP A 343 0.05 -11.32 30.17
C ASP A 343 -1.37 -11.61 29.72
N THR A 344 -1.57 -12.75 29.05
CA THR A 344 -2.91 -13.21 28.68
C THR A 344 -3.73 -13.54 29.93
N VAL A 345 -4.72 -12.70 30.22
CA VAL A 345 -5.61 -12.86 31.38
C VAL A 345 -6.90 -13.52 30.89
N SER A 346 -6.95 -14.85 30.99
CA SER A 346 -8.06 -15.70 30.50
C SER A 346 -8.25 -15.69 28.97
N ASN A 347 -9.08 -16.59 28.42
CA ASN A 347 -9.35 -16.71 26.97
C ASN A 347 -10.02 -15.48 26.32
N VAL A 348 -10.26 -14.41 27.08
CA VAL A 348 -11.00 -13.23 26.63
C VAL A 348 -10.09 -12.01 26.45
N VAL A 349 -8.92 -11.97 27.12
CA VAL A 349 -8.02 -10.80 27.14
C VAL A 349 -6.63 -11.19 26.66
N ASP A 350 -6.22 -10.59 25.54
CA ASP A 350 -4.95 -10.89 24.91
C ASP A 350 -3.85 -9.93 25.35
N GLU A 351 -2.61 -10.38 25.20
CA GLU A 351 -1.40 -9.61 25.43
C GLU A 351 -1.37 -8.32 24.60
N ASN A 352 -0.83 -7.25 25.18
CA ASN A 352 -0.70 -5.92 24.57
C ASN A 352 -2.02 -5.21 24.20
N ASP A 353 -3.16 -5.71 24.67
CA ASP A 353 -4.41 -4.95 24.66
C ASP A 353 -4.32 -3.74 25.60
N ILE A 354 -4.89 -2.61 25.18
CA ILE A 354 -5.05 -1.45 26.07
C ILE A 354 -6.39 -1.52 26.76
N ALA A 355 -6.34 -1.51 28.08
CA ALA A 355 -7.51 -1.36 28.95
C ALA A 355 -7.44 -0.01 29.69
N PHE A 356 -8.61 0.60 29.85
CA PHE A 356 -8.81 1.85 30.57
C PHE A 356 -9.54 1.51 31.87
N PHE A 357 -8.84 1.64 33.00
CA PHE A 357 -9.36 1.36 34.32
C PHE A 357 -9.81 2.65 35.00
N LYS A 358 -11.05 2.72 35.47
CA LYS A 358 -11.50 3.84 36.29
C LYS A 358 -11.05 3.58 37.74
N LYS A 359 -10.45 4.58 38.38
CA LYS A 359 -9.96 4.45 39.77
C LYS A 359 -11.12 4.03 40.67
N SER A 360 -10.85 3.04 41.53
CA SER A 360 -11.84 2.51 42.46
C SER A 360 -12.10 3.53 43.57
N ASP A 361 -13.21 4.26 43.46
CA ASP A 361 -13.78 5.01 44.59
C ASP A 361 -14.74 4.09 45.36
N ALA A 362 -14.88 4.32 46.67
CA ALA A 362 -15.66 3.50 47.61
C ALA A 362 -17.16 3.27 47.25
N SER A 363 -17.65 3.85 46.16
CA SER A 363 -19.04 3.75 45.67
C SER A 363 -19.21 2.93 44.37
N MET A 364 -18.14 2.38 43.78
CA MET A 364 -18.29 1.52 42.59
C MET A 364 -18.69 0.09 42.94
N SER A 365 -19.78 -0.40 42.34
CA SER A 365 -20.18 -1.81 42.44
C SER A 365 -19.19 -2.69 41.68
N ILE A 366 -18.41 -3.44 42.45
CA ILE A 366 -17.53 -4.48 41.94
C ILE A 366 -18.41 -5.71 41.64
N GLU A 367 -18.76 -5.90 40.37
CA GLU A 367 -19.57 -7.04 39.92
C GLU A 367 -18.72 -8.24 39.48
N ASN A 368 -19.26 -9.45 39.63
CA ASN A 368 -18.60 -10.67 39.17
C ASN A 368 -18.44 -10.64 37.64
N GLY A 369 -17.26 -11.04 37.15
CA GLY A 369 -16.88 -11.01 35.74
C GLY A 369 -16.13 -9.74 35.31
N ASN A 370 -16.11 -8.68 36.13
CA ASN A 370 -15.36 -7.47 35.80
C ASN A 370 -13.85 -7.72 35.78
N LEU A 371 -13.17 -7.07 34.83
CA LEU A 371 -11.71 -7.03 34.76
C LEU A 371 -11.20 -5.92 35.66
N ILE A 372 -10.26 -6.22 36.56
CA ILE A 372 -9.72 -5.25 37.51
C ILE A 372 -8.20 -5.17 37.46
N LEU A 373 -7.68 -4.02 37.84
CA LEU A 373 -6.28 -3.74 38.08
C LEU A 373 -6.04 -3.80 39.59
N TYR A 374 -5.09 -4.61 40.04
CA TYR A 374 -4.80 -4.81 41.47
C TYR A 374 -3.30 -4.94 41.74
N GLU A 375 -2.90 -4.63 42.97
CA GLU A 375 -1.53 -4.82 43.46
C GLU A 375 -1.43 -6.13 44.23
N ASN A 376 -0.42 -6.95 43.92
CA ASN A 376 -0.12 -8.18 44.65
C ASN A 376 1.40 -8.36 44.73
N ASN A 377 1.94 -8.41 45.94
CA ASN A 377 3.39 -8.52 46.21
C ASN A 377 4.22 -7.45 45.46
N ASP A 378 3.80 -6.18 45.53
CA ASP A 378 4.42 -5.02 44.85
C ASP A 378 4.41 -5.08 43.30
N GLU A 379 3.71 -6.05 42.70
CA GLU A 379 3.50 -6.15 41.26
C GLU A 379 2.04 -5.83 40.88
N ILE A 380 1.89 -5.01 39.84
CA ILE A 380 0.58 -4.61 39.30
C ILE A 380 0.11 -5.66 38.32
N ASN A 381 -1.01 -6.31 38.65
CA ASN A 381 -1.59 -7.40 37.88
C ASN A 381 -3.01 -7.06 37.42
N VAL A 382 -3.45 -7.75 36.37
CA VAL A 382 -4.81 -7.66 35.82
C VAL A 382 -5.48 -9.01 35.94
N GLY A 383 -6.76 -9.04 36.33
CA GLY A 383 -7.48 -10.30 36.52
C GLY A 383 -8.99 -10.17 36.49
N HIS A 384 -9.68 -11.31 36.35
CA HIS A 384 -11.14 -11.36 36.39
C HIS A 384 -11.66 -11.71 37.78
N ILE A 385 -12.70 -11.00 38.21
CA ILE A 385 -13.38 -11.27 39.47
C ILE A 385 -14.28 -12.49 39.32
N LYS A 386 -14.04 -13.54 40.10
CA LYS A 386 -14.89 -14.74 40.13
C LYS A 386 -15.93 -14.70 41.23
N SER A 387 -15.55 -14.23 42.41
CA SER A 387 -16.46 -14.05 43.54
C SER A 387 -15.99 -12.91 44.45
N THR A 388 -16.97 -12.27 45.08
CA THR A 388 -16.81 -11.09 45.94
C THR A 388 -17.35 -11.41 47.33
N ASP A 389 -16.47 -11.29 48.33
CA ASP A 389 -16.82 -11.32 49.75
C ASP A 389 -16.83 -9.90 50.33
N MET A 390 -17.20 -9.74 51.61
CA MET A 390 -17.30 -8.41 52.24
C MET A 390 -15.97 -7.63 52.24
N ASN A 391 -14.83 -8.32 52.46
CA ASN A 391 -13.49 -7.69 52.54
C ASN A 391 -12.46 -8.25 51.55
N SER A 392 -12.76 -9.37 50.87
CA SER A 392 -11.86 -10.03 49.93
C SER A 392 -12.51 -10.20 48.56
N VAL A 393 -11.69 -10.13 47.52
CA VAL A 393 -12.08 -10.39 46.14
C VAL A 393 -11.26 -11.56 45.63
N THR A 394 -11.90 -12.58 45.08
CA THR A 394 -11.21 -13.65 44.38
C THR A 394 -11.00 -13.24 42.93
N VAL A 395 -9.72 -13.07 42.57
CA VAL A 395 -9.30 -12.73 41.22
C VAL A 395 -8.60 -13.93 40.62
N ASP A 396 -9.22 -14.50 39.60
CA ASP A 396 -8.80 -15.74 38.94
C ASP A 396 -8.56 -16.94 39.89
N VAL A 397 -7.38 -17.09 40.46
CA VAL A 397 -7.03 -18.18 41.40
C VAL A 397 -6.68 -17.64 42.80
N ASN A 398 -6.42 -16.33 42.93
CA ASN A 398 -5.90 -15.72 44.14
C ASN A 398 -6.97 -14.89 44.86
N THR A 399 -7.05 -15.02 46.18
CA THR A 399 -7.81 -14.12 47.06
C THR A 399 -6.97 -12.90 47.41
N ILE A 400 -7.46 -11.72 47.06
CA ILE A 400 -6.83 -10.44 47.40
C ILE A 400 -7.75 -9.59 48.28
N GLU A 401 -7.19 -8.67 49.05
CA GLU A 401 -7.98 -7.71 49.80
C GLU A 401 -8.66 -6.71 48.87
N LYS A 402 -9.89 -6.29 49.18
CA LYS A 402 -10.62 -5.31 48.37
C LYS A 402 -9.91 -3.93 48.32
N SER A 403 -9.07 -3.65 49.30
CA SER A 403 -8.21 -2.45 49.40
C SER A 403 -7.10 -2.42 48.34
N SER A 404 -6.65 -3.58 47.85
CA SER A 404 -5.59 -3.65 46.82
C SER A 404 -6.12 -3.51 45.40
N VAL A 405 -7.45 -3.32 45.24
CA VAL A 405 -8.07 -3.03 43.94
C VAL A 405 -7.90 -1.56 43.60
N ILE A 406 -7.17 -1.32 42.52
CA ILE A 406 -6.75 0.02 42.08
C ILE A 406 -7.79 0.63 41.14
N GLY A 407 -8.37 -0.19 40.26
CA GLY A 407 -9.38 0.27 39.32
C GLY A 407 -10.15 -0.83 38.61
N VAL A 408 -11.34 -0.48 38.13
CA VAL A 408 -12.23 -1.37 37.38
C VAL A 408 -12.20 -1.01 35.91
N CYS A 409 -12.07 -2.01 35.04
CA CYS A 409 -12.00 -1.80 33.60
C CYS A 409 -13.31 -1.19 33.08
N TYR A 410 -13.21 -0.01 32.48
CA TYR A 410 -14.32 0.70 31.87
C TYR A 410 -14.39 0.47 30.36
N LYS A 411 -13.23 0.38 29.69
CA LYS A 411 -13.16 0.21 28.23
C LYS A 411 -11.88 -0.49 27.80
N ARG A 412 -11.96 -1.32 26.77
CA ARG A 412 -10.81 -1.96 26.13
C ARG A 412 -10.73 -1.59 24.65
N ASN A 413 -9.53 -1.35 24.13
CA ASN A 413 -9.30 -1.14 22.70
C ASN A 413 -8.06 -1.88 22.20
N ARG A 414 -8.35 -3.00 21.53
CA ARG A 414 -7.44 -3.91 20.84
C ARG A 414 -6.55 -3.20 19.79
N TRP A 415 -7.15 -2.43 18.89
CA TRP A 415 -6.42 -1.75 17.79
C TRP A 415 -5.52 -0.61 18.27
N PHE A 416 -5.93 0.06 19.35
CA PHE A 416 -5.09 1.08 19.96
C PHE A 416 -3.85 0.44 20.61
N GLY A 417 -3.99 -0.78 21.17
CA GLY A 417 -2.88 -1.58 21.69
C GLY A 417 -1.79 -1.81 20.65
N VAL A 418 -2.19 -2.24 19.45
CA VAL A 418 -1.26 -2.42 18.33
C VAL A 418 -0.52 -1.12 17.98
N LEU A 419 -1.26 -0.01 17.90
CA LEU A 419 -0.67 1.28 17.57
C LEU A 419 0.41 1.66 18.60
N ILE A 420 0.13 1.46 19.88
CA ILE A 420 1.09 1.77 20.94
C ILE A 420 2.27 0.81 20.91
N LEU A 421 2.02 -0.50 20.79
CA LEU A 421 3.07 -1.50 20.62
C LEU A 421 4.00 -1.08 19.48
N PHE A 422 3.45 -0.71 18.32
CA PHE A 422 4.24 -0.20 17.20
C PHE A 422 5.07 1.03 17.60
N THR A 423 4.47 2.05 18.21
CA THR A 423 5.20 3.26 18.64
C THR A 423 6.24 3.00 19.74
N THR A 424 6.18 1.89 20.46
CA THR A 424 7.23 1.52 21.42
C THR A 424 8.44 0.87 20.77
N THR A 425 8.29 0.29 19.57
CA THR A 425 9.41 -0.27 18.80
C THR A 425 10.36 0.82 18.29
N VAL A 426 11.64 0.46 18.08
CA VAL A 426 12.63 1.39 17.50
C VAL A 426 12.18 1.92 16.13
N ALA A 427 11.62 1.04 15.28
CA ALA A 427 11.13 1.41 13.96
C ALA A 427 9.92 2.36 14.04
N GLY A 428 8.97 2.08 14.94
CA GLY A 428 7.80 2.93 15.14
C GLY A 428 8.16 4.28 15.75
N ARG A 429 9.02 4.33 16.78
CA ARG A 429 9.56 5.60 17.32
C ARG A 429 10.23 6.42 16.23
N PHE A 430 11.10 5.78 15.44
CA PHE A 430 11.75 6.46 14.33
C PHE A 430 10.74 7.00 13.33
N LEU A 431 9.78 6.20 12.85
CA LEU A 431 8.75 6.65 11.90
C LEU A 431 7.87 7.76 12.48
N PHE A 432 7.37 7.61 13.70
CA PHE A 432 6.45 8.55 14.32
C PHE A 432 7.12 9.86 14.78
N ILE A 433 8.45 9.90 14.92
CA ILE A 433 9.22 11.13 15.18
C ILE A 433 9.71 11.75 13.87
N PHE A 434 10.21 10.92 12.96
CA PHE A 434 10.83 11.34 11.72
C PHE A 434 9.81 11.80 10.68
N ILE A 435 8.64 11.16 10.56
CA ILE A 435 7.59 11.58 9.62
C ILE A 435 7.12 13.01 9.93
N PRO A 436 6.75 13.38 11.18
CA PRO A 436 6.41 14.75 11.53
C PRO A 436 7.51 15.77 11.20
N ALA A 437 8.76 15.45 11.55
CA ALA A 437 9.91 16.30 11.26
C ALA A 437 10.11 16.48 9.75
N MET A 438 10.05 15.39 8.97
CA MET A 438 10.13 15.43 7.52
C MET A 438 9.00 16.23 6.89
N ILE A 439 7.77 16.09 7.37
CA ILE A 439 6.64 16.87 6.86
C ILE A 439 6.86 18.37 7.12
N LEU A 440 7.33 18.76 8.32
CA LEU A 440 7.64 20.16 8.64
C LEU A 440 8.77 20.72 7.76
N PHE A 441 9.88 20.00 7.63
CA PHE A 441 11.04 20.46 6.85
C PHE A 441 10.80 20.41 5.33
N LEU A 442 10.13 19.38 4.84
CA LEU A 442 9.87 19.20 3.42
C LEU A 442 8.54 19.80 2.95
N TYR A 443 7.77 20.46 3.79
CA TYR A 443 6.50 21.06 3.36
C TYR A 443 6.65 21.95 2.11
N LYS A 444 7.64 22.86 2.10
CA LYS A 444 7.91 23.75 0.96
C LYS A 444 8.31 22.97 -0.31
N PRO A 445 9.30 22.06 -0.29
CA PRO A 445 9.66 21.28 -1.47
C PRO A 445 8.57 20.28 -1.89
N LEU A 446 7.85 19.63 -0.98
CA LEU A 446 6.71 18.76 -1.29
C LEU A 446 5.60 19.54 -2.01
N LYS A 447 5.24 20.72 -1.49
CA LYS A 447 4.31 21.63 -2.16
C LYS A 447 4.80 22.06 -3.54
N LYS A 448 6.10 22.31 -3.71
CA LYS A 448 6.70 22.69 -5.00
C LYS A 448 6.76 21.54 -6.01
N ILE A 449 7.08 20.33 -5.56
CA ILE A 449 7.12 19.12 -6.38
C ILE A 449 5.70 18.74 -6.80
N MET A 450 4.75 18.70 -5.86
CA MET A 450 3.37 18.41 -6.18
C MET A 450 2.73 19.48 -7.05
N SER A 451 2.92 20.77 -6.77
CA SER A 451 2.40 21.82 -7.66
C SER A 451 3.02 21.76 -9.06
N ARG A 452 4.25 21.25 -9.21
CA ARG A 452 4.84 20.95 -10.52
C ARG A 452 4.20 19.73 -11.17
N ILE A 453 4.07 18.61 -10.44
CA ILE A 453 3.39 17.40 -10.92
C ILE A 453 1.97 17.74 -11.36
N ILE A 454 1.26 18.56 -10.57
CA ILE A 454 -0.11 19.00 -10.78
C ILE A 454 -0.26 20.09 -11.86
N ARG A 455 0.80 20.87 -12.17
CA ARG A 455 0.80 21.79 -13.32
C ARG A 455 1.18 21.10 -14.63
N SER A 456 1.88 19.97 -14.56
CA SER A 456 2.13 19.03 -15.67
C SER A 456 1.00 17.98 -15.83
N VAL A 457 -0.14 18.24 -15.20
CA VAL A 457 -1.34 17.43 -14.99
C VAL A 457 -2.49 18.37 -15.36
#